data_AF-A0A7W7PWP2-F1
#
_entry.id   AF-A0A7W7PWP2-F1
#
_cell.length_a   1.000
_cell.length_b   1.000
_cell.length_c   1.000
_cell.angle_alpha   90.00
_cell.angle_beta   90.00
_cell.angle_gamma   90.00
#
_symmetry.space_group_name_H-M   'P 1'
#
loop_
_entity.id
_entity.type
_entity.pdbx_description
1 polymer ?
#
loop_
_entity_poly.entity_id
_entity_poly.type
_entity_poly.pdbx_seq_one_letter_code
_entity_poly.pdbx_strand_id
1 'polypeptide(L)'
;MTSVDPAEVIVESLGRMAVRGRTYPRPLPDELAPWHCYVLDGGHSILAVLDDGSLGDAPPRQALLDRLVPAPVRAVERAGWRVVDGFVLSPLPYDPDIDLVVEKEDEEFDGGRGGM
;
A
#
# COMPACT_ATOMS: atom_id res chain seq x y z
N MET A 1 3.87 23.50 -7.16
CA MET A 1 4.09 22.13 -6.64
C MET A 1 2.78 21.40 -6.82
N THR A 2 2.74 20.45 -7.75
CA THR A 2 1.53 19.64 -7.99
C THR A 2 1.50 18.61 -6.88
N SER A 3 0.61 18.79 -5.90
CA SER A 3 0.38 17.81 -4.85
C SER A 3 0.01 16.47 -5.50
N VAL A 4 0.56 15.36 -5.00
CA VAL A 4 0.03 14.04 -5.35
C VAL A 4 -1.36 13.91 -4.76
N ASP A 5 -2.30 13.35 -5.53
CA ASP A 5 -3.62 12.95 -5.05
C ASP A 5 -3.61 11.42 -4.88
N PRO A 6 -3.54 10.90 -3.64
CA PRO A 6 -3.53 9.47 -3.39
C PRO A 6 -4.72 8.73 -4.00
N ALA A 7 -5.91 9.35 -4.04
CA ALA A 7 -7.10 8.71 -4.58
C ALA A 7 -7.01 8.50 -6.10
N GLU A 8 -6.45 9.48 -6.83
CA GLU A 8 -6.18 9.36 -8.26
C GLU A 8 -5.16 8.26 -8.53
N VAL A 9 -4.05 8.27 -7.79
CA VAL A 9 -2.98 7.25 -7.93
C VAL A 9 -3.52 5.84 -7.63
N ILE A 10 -4.34 5.67 -6.59
CA ILE A 10 -4.96 4.38 -6.28
C ILE A 10 -5.83 3.87 -7.44
N VAL A 11 -6.63 4.75 -8.04
CA VAL A 11 -7.49 4.39 -9.18
C VAL A 11 -6.66 4.01 -10.39
N GLU A 12 -5.59 4.74 -10.68
CA GLU A 12 -4.69 4.48 -11.81
C GLU A 12 -3.90 3.18 -11.62
N SER A 13 -3.36 2.94 -10.43
CA SER A 13 -2.52 1.77 -10.14
C SER A 13 -3.31 0.46 -10.05
N LEU A 14 -4.49 0.48 -9.42
CA LEU A 14 -5.22 -0.75 -9.12
C LEU A 14 -6.40 -1.00 -10.07
N GLY A 15 -6.94 0.04 -10.70
CA GLY A 15 -8.05 -0.07 -11.65
C GLY A 15 -9.22 -0.89 -11.10
N ARG A 16 -9.47 -2.06 -11.70
CA ARG A 16 -10.58 -2.97 -11.32
C ARG A 16 -10.32 -3.78 -10.06
N MET A 17 -9.09 -3.80 -9.55
CA MET A 17 -8.72 -4.55 -8.34
C MET A 17 -9.13 -3.80 -7.06
N ALA A 18 -9.32 -2.48 -7.12
CA ALA A 18 -9.75 -1.68 -5.99
C ALA A 18 -11.26 -1.80 -5.72
N VAL A 19 -11.61 -2.15 -4.48
CA VAL A 19 -12.99 -2.21 -3.97
C VAL A 19 -13.34 -0.91 -3.24
N ARG A 20 -14.39 -0.24 -3.72
CA ARG A 20 -14.84 1.04 -3.14
C ARG A 20 -15.66 0.83 -1.86
N GLY A 21 -15.68 1.86 -1.00
CA GLY A 21 -16.55 1.94 0.17
C GLY A 21 -16.13 1.08 1.36
N ARG A 22 -14.95 0.44 1.29
CA ARG A 22 -14.36 -0.30 2.40
C ARG A 22 -13.53 0.65 3.24
N THR A 23 -13.85 0.74 4.52
CA THR A 23 -13.12 1.55 5.51
C THR A 23 -12.31 0.64 6.41
N TYR A 24 -11.07 1.00 6.70
CA TYR A 24 -10.28 0.25 7.67
C TYR A 24 -10.92 0.34 9.08
N PRO A 25 -11.01 -0.75 9.85
CA PRO A 25 -11.81 -0.81 11.08
C PRO A 25 -11.24 0.00 12.25
N ARG A 26 -9.99 0.46 12.16
CA ARG A 26 -9.32 1.31 13.16
C ARG A 26 -8.79 2.59 12.50
N PRO A 27 -8.61 3.68 13.25
CA PRO A 27 -7.99 4.89 12.71
C PRO A 27 -6.57 4.57 12.23
N LEU A 28 -6.26 5.06 11.03
CA LEU A 28 -4.92 5.01 10.45
C LEU A 28 -4.17 6.30 10.78
N PRO A 29 -2.83 6.28 10.84
CA PRO A 29 -2.02 7.49 10.84
C PRO A 29 -2.40 8.41 9.67
N ASP A 30 -2.38 9.74 9.89
CA ASP A 30 -2.79 10.74 8.89
C ASP A 30 -2.02 10.64 7.56
N GLU A 31 -0.78 10.15 7.61
CA GLU A 31 0.07 9.94 6.44
C GLU A 31 -0.34 8.71 5.63
N LEU A 32 -0.88 7.68 6.29
CA LEU A 32 -1.28 6.41 5.66
C LEU A 32 -2.75 6.42 5.22
N ALA A 33 -3.62 7.11 5.97
CA ALA A 33 -5.06 7.10 5.75
C ALA A 33 -5.48 7.46 4.30
N PRO A 34 -4.87 8.48 3.63
CA PRO A 34 -5.19 8.80 2.24
C PRO A 34 -4.79 7.70 1.25
N TRP A 35 -3.79 6.89 1.59
CA TRP A 35 -3.25 5.81 0.76
C TRP A 35 -3.94 4.46 1.01
N HIS A 36 -4.93 4.41 1.91
CA HIS A 36 -5.71 3.20 2.19
C HIS A 36 -6.55 2.80 0.98
N CYS A 37 -6.50 1.51 0.64
CA CYS A 37 -7.35 0.87 -0.35
C CYS A 37 -7.78 -0.52 0.13
N TYR A 38 -8.78 -1.09 -0.55
CA TYR A 38 -9.14 -2.49 -0.37
C TYR A 38 -8.95 -3.19 -1.71
N VAL A 39 -8.14 -4.24 -1.76
CA VAL A 39 -7.83 -5.00 -2.98
C VAL A 39 -8.59 -6.32 -2.96
N LEU A 40 -9.17 -6.72 -4.09
CA LEU A 40 -10.06 -7.89 -4.21
C LEU A 40 -9.47 -9.20 -3.65
N ASP A 41 -8.16 -9.41 -3.81
CA ASP A 41 -7.40 -10.58 -3.39
C ASP A 41 -6.40 -10.29 -2.26
N GLY A 42 -6.18 -9.01 -1.92
CA GLY A 42 -5.23 -8.58 -0.88
C GLY A 42 -5.87 -8.03 0.41
N GLY A 43 -7.17 -7.73 0.41
CA GLY A 43 -7.85 -7.17 1.57
C GLY A 43 -7.50 -5.70 1.83
N HIS A 44 -7.45 -5.28 3.10
CA HIS A 44 -7.08 -3.91 3.43
C HIS A 44 -5.59 -3.66 3.24
N SER A 45 -5.27 -2.67 2.40
CA SER A 45 -3.90 -2.35 2.02
C SER A 45 -3.62 -0.84 2.07
N ILE A 46 -2.36 -0.48 2.19
CA ILE A 46 -1.82 0.83 1.83
C ILE A 46 -1.17 0.68 0.47
N LEU A 47 -1.51 1.56 -0.48
CA LEU A 47 -0.72 1.64 -1.71
C LEU A 47 0.59 2.36 -1.38
N ALA A 48 1.67 1.60 -1.29
CA ALA A 48 2.97 2.07 -0.85
C ALA A 48 4.04 1.85 -1.93
N VAL A 49 5.10 2.64 -1.89
CA VAL A 49 6.28 2.48 -2.72
C VAL A 49 7.24 1.52 -2.03
N LEU A 50 7.68 0.47 -2.74
CA LEU A 50 8.73 -0.42 -2.27
C LEU A 50 10.06 0.33 -2.17
N ASP A 51 10.61 0.38 -0.96
CA ASP A 51 11.92 0.99 -0.69
C ASP A 51 12.94 -0.07 -0.25
N ASP A 52 13.65 -0.63 -1.23
CA ASP A 52 14.79 -1.55 -1.03
C ASP A 52 16.08 -0.81 -0.60
N GLY A 53 16.00 0.49 -0.33
CA GLY A 53 17.14 1.36 -0.01
C GLY A 53 17.82 1.97 -1.25
N SER A 54 17.41 1.62 -2.47
CA SER A 54 18.01 2.17 -3.69
C SER A 54 17.46 3.55 -4.12
N LEU A 55 16.33 3.99 -3.55
CA LEU A 55 15.67 5.25 -3.94
C LEU A 55 16.40 6.51 -3.48
N GLY A 56 17.17 6.43 -2.39
CA GLY A 56 17.76 7.59 -1.73
C GLY A 56 16.71 8.57 -1.18
N ASP A 57 17.12 9.82 -0.97
CA ASP A 57 16.30 10.84 -0.29
C ASP A 57 15.34 11.59 -1.23
N ALA A 58 15.69 11.71 -2.52
CA ALA A 58 14.93 12.47 -3.51
C ALA A 58 14.83 11.73 -4.85
N PRO A 59 14.16 10.56 -4.88
CA PRO A 59 13.97 9.79 -6.11
C PRO A 59 13.12 10.57 -7.13
N PRO A 60 13.33 10.35 -8.44
CA PRO A 60 12.43 10.85 -9.47
C PRO A 60 11.01 10.30 -9.27
N ARG A 61 9.99 11.13 -9.51
CA ARG A 61 8.58 10.72 -9.36
C ARG A 61 8.22 9.46 -10.13
N GLN A 62 8.76 9.27 -11.34
CA GLN A 62 8.51 8.07 -12.12
C GLN A 62 9.00 6.80 -11.39
N ALA A 63 10.16 6.86 -10.73
CA ALA A 63 10.68 5.73 -9.96
C ALA A 63 9.81 5.38 -8.74
N LEU A 64 9.12 6.38 -8.15
CA LEU A 64 8.13 6.15 -7.10
C LEU A 64 6.90 5.43 -7.67
N LEU A 65 6.36 5.91 -8.80
CA LEU A 65 5.19 5.32 -9.46
C LEU A 65 5.44 3.88 -9.91
N ASP A 66 6.61 3.59 -10.49
CA ASP A 66 6.99 2.27 -11.00
C ASP A 66 7.13 1.20 -9.90
N ARG A 67 7.17 1.63 -8.62
CA ARG A 67 7.38 0.76 -7.45
C ARG A 67 6.17 0.72 -6.49
N LEU A 68 5.03 1.24 -6.94
CA LEU A 68 3.79 1.18 -6.16
C LEU A 68 3.26 -0.25 -6.08
N VAL A 69 2.98 -0.69 -4.85
CA VAL A 69 2.37 -1.98 -4.56
C VAL A 69 1.31 -1.83 -3.48
N PRO A 70 0.17 -2.55 -3.57
CA PRO A 70 -0.73 -2.66 -2.44
C PRO A 70 -0.11 -3.56 -1.39
N ALA A 71 0.17 -3.02 -0.20
CA ALA A 71 0.72 -3.77 0.92
C ALA A 71 -0.25 -3.83 2.10
N PRO A 72 -0.38 -4.96 2.81
CA PRO A 72 -1.26 -5.05 3.97
C PRO A 72 -0.93 -3.97 5.00
N VAL A 73 -1.97 -3.37 5.60
CA VAL A 73 -1.80 -2.24 6.52
C VAL A 73 -0.86 -2.59 7.68
N ARG A 74 -1.06 -3.74 8.31
CA ARG A 74 -0.19 -4.21 9.40
C ARG A 74 1.27 -4.39 8.98
N ALA A 75 1.52 -4.88 7.76
CA ALA A 75 2.88 -5.04 7.26
C ALA A 75 3.60 -3.69 7.13
N VAL A 76 2.91 -2.67 6.62
CA VAL A 76 3.45 -1.30 6.50
C VAL A 76 3.72 -0.68 7.87
N GLU A 77 2.79 -0.80 8.81
CA GLU A 77 3.01 -0.28 10.17
C GLU A 77 4.16 -0.99 10.89
N ARG A 78 4.28 -2.30 10.72
CA ARG A 78 5.34 -3.11 11.32
C ARG A 78 6.72 -2.80 10.76
N ALA A 79 6.81 -2.64 9.43
CA ALA A 79 8.05 -2.25 8.75
C ALA A 79 8.43 -0.78 9.00
N GLY A 80 7.44 0.06 9.30
CA GLY A 80 7.59 1.51 9.34
C GLY A 80 7.57 2.12 7.95
N TRP A 81 7.40 3.44 7.88
CA TRP A 81 7.35 4.17 6.62
C TRP A 81 8.00 5.54 6.72
N ARG A 82 8.23 6.15 5.57
CA ARG A 82 8.57 7.57 5.42
C ARG A 82 7.75 8.17 4.29
N VAL A 83 7.55 9.50 4.34
CA VAL A 83 6.84 10.23 3.29
C VAL A 83 7.82 11.01 2.42
N VAL A 84 7.78 10.80 1.11
CA VAL A 84 8.62 11.51 0.12
C VAL A 84 7.80 11.93 -1.08
N ASP A 85 7.82 13.22 -1.43
CA ASP A 85 6.98 13.82 -2.47
C ASP A 85 5.47 13.46 -2.31
N GLY A 86 5.05 13.25 -1.06
CA GLY A 86 3.69 12.83 -0.69
C GLY A 86 3.40 11.34 -0.81
N PHE A 87 4.34 10.52 -1.28
CA PHE A 87 4.22 9.05 -1.34
C PHE A 87 4.65 8.39 -0.03
N VAL A 88 4.00 7.28 0.32
CA VAL A 88 4.39 6.41 1.43
C VAL A 88 5.44 5.42 0.93
N LEU A 89 6.65 5.47 1.47
CA LEU A 89 7.73 4.52 1.16
C LEU A 89 7.91 3.59 2.36
N SER A 90 7.95 2.29 2.11
CA SER A 90 8.06 1.26 3.14
C SER A 90 9.09 0.20 2.73
N PRO A 91 9.99 -0.23 3.65
CA PRO A 91 11.00 -1.25 3.36
C PRO A 91 10.42 -2.65 3.51
N LEU A 92 9.42 -2.96 2.67
CA LEU A 92 8.74 -4.24 2.70
C LEU A 92 9.57 -5.32 2.00
N PRO A 93 9.61 -6.55 2.54
CA PRO A 93 10.25 -7.66 1.85
C PRO A 93 9.46 -7.99 0.57
N TYR A 94 10.17 -8.01 -0.55
CA TYR A 94 9.61 -8.31 -1.87
C TYR A 94 10.45 -9.40 -2.54
N ASP A 95 9.78 -10.40 -3.09
CA ASP A 95 10.37 -11.46 -3.88
C ASP A 95 9.74 -11.40 -5.30
N PRO A 96 10.52 -11.34 -6.39
CA PRO A 96 9.96 -11.21 -7.73
C PRO A 96 9.17 -12.44 -8.21
N ASP A 97 9.34 -13.61 -7.58
CA ASP A 97 8.63 -14.84 -7.93
C ASP A 97 7.35 -15.03 -7.09
N ILE A 98 7.25 -14.37 -5.93
CA ILE A 98 6.16 -14.54 -4.94
C ILE A 98 5.43 -13.21 -4.61
N ASP A 99 5.90 -12.10 -5.17
CA ASP A 99 5.53 -10.71 -4.85
C ASP A 99 5.87 -10.30 -3.40
N LEU A 100 5.01 -9.50 -2.77
CA LEU A 100 5.19 -9.08 -1.37
C LEU A 100 5.17 -10.29 -0.43
N VAL A 101 6.22 -10.44 0.37
CA VAL A 101 6.29 -11.49 1.38
C VAL A 101 5.51 -11.02 2.62
N VAL A 102 4.29 -11.50 2.75
CA VAL A 102 3.37 -11.16 3.84
C VAL A 102 3.39 -12.27 4.89
N GLU A 103 3.67 -11.90 6.14
CA GLU A 103 3.51 -12.83 7.27
C GLU A 103 2.02 -13.10 7.51
N LYS A 104 1.68 -14.31 7.95
CA LYS A 104 0.27 -14.70 8.16
C LYS A 104 -0.48 -13.76 9.10
N GLU A 105 0.19 -13.21 10.10
CA GLU A 105 -0.38 -12.26 11.07
C GLU A 105 -0.71 -10.89 10.46
N ASP A 106 -0.10 -10.57 9.31
CA ASP A 106 -0.33 -9.34 8.55
C ASP A 106 -1.40 -9.54 7.45
N GLU A 107 -2.04 -10.71 7.36
CA GLU A 107 -3.19 -10.92 6.47
C GLU A 107 -4.36 -9.99 6.87
N GLU A 108 -4.84 -9.19 5.92
CA GLU A 108 -5.86 -8.15 6.14
C GLU A 108 -7.14 -8.43 5.33
N PHE A 109 -7.36 -9.71 4.99
CA PHE A 109 -8.58 -10.11 4.31
C PHE A 109 -9.74 -10.14 5.30
N ASP A 110 -10.76 -9.31 5.05
CA ASP A 110 -12.05 -9.41 5.72
C ASP A 110 -12.74 -10.68 5.22
N GLY A 111 -12.30 -11.85 5.72
CA GLY A 111 -12.91 -13.12 5.44
C GLY A 111 -14.39 -13.02 5.72
N GLY A 112 -15.18 -12.92 4.65
CA GLY A 112 -16.61 -13.14 4.74
C GLY A 112 -16.79 -14.48 5.45
N ARG A 113 -17.53 -14.48 6.56
CA ARG A 113 -18.10 -15.72 7.11
C ARG A 113 -19.02 -16.32 6.05
N GLY A 114 -18.44 -16.97 5.05
CA GLY A 114 -19.10 -17.88 4.13
C GLY A 114 -18.69 -19.27 4.58
N GLY A 115 -19.41 -19.80 5.57
CA GLY A 115 -19.33 -21.23 5.85
C GLY A 115 -19.72 -22.00 4.58
N MET A 116 -18.88 -22.96 4.22
CA MET A 116 -19.30 -24.23 3.66
C MET A 116 -18.53 -25.32 4.41
#